data_AF-A0A1Y4UF63-F1
#
_entry.id   AF-A0A1Y4UF63-F1
#
_cell.length_a   1.000
_cell.length_b   1.000
_cell.length_c   1.000
_cell.angle_alpha   90.00
_cell.angle_beta   90.00
_cell.angle_gamma   90.00
#
_symmetry.space_group_name_H-M   'P 1'
#
loop_
_entity.id
_entity.type
_entity.pdbx_description
1 polymer ?
#
loop_
_entity_poly.entity_id
_entity_poly.type
_entity_poly.pdbx_seq_one_letter_code
_entity_poly.pdbx_strand_id
1 'polypeptide(L)'
;MDITINTDIKELYEYYEKRVIRAEEMNIDESSRFYPSFIEINKRYNALSMAVIFINEISYDKEPNSYKRKFFCCLKYILTELFVSEAIINDKGVKEYPYVNINIYLQDEETLKIYNKAKSVINMIKNIDFNRKDIIDILKDSISSIIRWVIIVREMKFSVEVKRK
;
A
#
# COMPACT_ATOMS: atom_id res chain seq x y z
N MET A 1 -15.97 0.06 10.29
CA MET A 1 -15.05 -1.01 10.73
C MET A 1 -13.72 -0.44 10.41
N ASP A 2 -13.11 0.10 11.44
CA ASP A 2 -12.15 1.16 11.26
C ASP A 2 -10.82 0.45 11.03
N ILE A 3 -10.11 0.82 9.95
CA ILE A 3 -8.91 0.10 9.54
C ILE A 3 -7.83 0.34 10.61
N THR A 4 -7.51 -0.70 11.38
CA THR A 4 -6.46 -0.66 12.41
C THR A 4 -5.12 -1.08 11.83
N ILE A 5 -4.03 -0.64 12.45
CA ILE A 5 -2.69 -0.82 11.87
C ILE A 5 -2.17 -2.26 11.93
N ASN A 6 -2.85 -3.14 12.68
CA ASN A 6 -2.61 -4.58 12.69
C ASN A 6 -3.44 -5.38 11.67
N THR A 7 -4.50 -4.81 11.09
CA THR A 7 -5.39 -5.50 10.11
C THR A 7 -4.58 -6.10 8.97
N ASP A 8 -4.77 -7.38 8.63
CA ASP A 8 -3.94 -8.10 7.65
C ASP A 8 -4.09 -7.55 6.21
N ILE A 9 -3.11 -7.80 5.33
CA ILE A 9 -3.22 -7.47 3.90
C ILE A 9 -4.43 -8.18 3.26
N LYS A 10 -4.76 -9.40 3.70
CA LYS A 10 -5.97 -10.12 3.27
C LYS A 10 -7.25 -9.47 3.80
N GLU A 11 -7.27 -9.04 5.07
CA GLU A 11 -8.43 -8.34 5.66
C GLU A 11 -8.66 -6.97 5.01
N LEU A 12 -7.59 -6.23 4.71
CA LEU A 12 -7.62 -5.00 3.92
C LEU A 12 -8.19 -5.26 2.52
N TYR A 13 -7.67 -6.29 1.82
CA TYR A 13 -8.17 -6.70 0.51
C TYR A 13 -9.68 -6.96 0.55
N GLU A 14 -10.13 -7.82 1.47
CA GLU A 14 -11.55 -8.16 1.63
C GLU A 14 -12.42 -6.95 2.01
N TYR A 15 -11.90 -5.99 2.77
CA TYR A 15 -12.60 -4.75 3.10
C TYR A 15 -12.83 -3.90 1.85
N TYR A 16 -11.83 -3.70 0.98
CA TYR A 16 -12.01 -2.90 -0.24
C TYR A 16 -12.76 -3.66 -1.35
N GLU A 17 -12.60 -4.98 -1.45
CA GLU A 17 -13.40 -5.87 -2.32
C GLU A 17 -14.90 -5.69 -2.07
N LYS A 18 -15.34 -5.79 -0.80
CA LYS A 18 -16.74 -5.55 -0.38
C LYS A 18 -17.23 -4.12 -0.69
N ARG A 19 -16.33 -3.15 -0.84
CA ARG A 19 -16.65 -1.77 -1.25
C ARG A 19 -16.69 -1.58 -2.77
N VAL A 20 -15.93 -2.36 -3.55
CA VAL A 20 -16.03 -2.40 -5.02
C VAL A 20 -17.34 -3.06 -5.43
N ILE A 21 -17.62 -4.27 -4.94
CA ILE A 21 -18.87 -5.01 -5.24
C ILE A 21 -20.10 -4.14 -4.98
N ARG A 22 -20.15 -3.46 -3.81
CA ARG A 22 -21.25 -2.55 -3.47
C ARG A 22 -21.36 -1.33 -4.40
N ALA A 23 -20.26 -0.83 -4.97
CA ALA A 23 -20.29 0.27 -5.93
C ALA A 23 -20.80 -0.20 -7.31
N GLU A 24 -20.52 -1.44 -7.69
CA GLU A 24 -21.06 -2.10 -8.89
C GLU A 24 -22.57 -2.38 -8.73
N GLU A 25 -23.01 -2.93 -7.59
CA GLU A 25 -24.43 -3.06 -7.23
C GLU A 25 -25.18 -1.71 -7.29
N MET A 26 -24.52 -0.62 -6.87
CA MET A 26 -25.05 0.74 -6.91
C MET A 26 -24.93 1.42 -8.29
N ASN A 27 -24.40 0.73 -9.31
CA ASN A 27 -24.22 1.22 -10.69
C ASN A 27 -23.49 2.59 -10.74
N ILE A 28 -22.36 2.71 -10.04
CA ILE A 28 -21.57 3.95 -9.97
C ILE A 28 -20.72 4.12 -11.23
N ASP A 29 -21.28 4.75 -12.26
CA ASP A 29 -20.60 5.15 -13.50
C ASP A 29 -19.99 6.58 -13.44
N GLU A 30 -19.36 7.02 -14.54
CA GLU A 30 -18.73 8.35 -14.68
C GLU A 30 -19.67 9.55 -14.46
N SER A 31 -20.99 9.38 -14.61
CA SER A 31 -21.98 10.43 -14.33
C SER A 31 -22.29 10.59 -12.84
N SER A 32 -21.96 9.57 -12.03
CA SER A 32 -22.27 9.54 -10.61
C SER A 32 -21.39 10.48 -9.81
N ARG A 33 -22.00 11.30 -8.95
CA ARG A 33 -21.30 12.13 -7.95
C ARG A 33 -20.38 11.35 -7.01
N PHE A 34 -20.52 10.02 -6.94
CA PHE A 34 -19.70 9.13 -6.13
C PHE A 34 -18.54 8.48 -6.90
N TYR A 35 -18.45 8.67 -8.22
CA TYR A 35 -17.42 8.11 -9.08
C TYR A 35 -15.98 8.43 -8.64
N PRO A 36 -15.62 9.66 -8.21
CA PRO A 36 -14.27 9.93 -7.70
C PRO A 36 -13.92 9.07 -6.49
N SER A 37 -14.87 8.84 -5.58
CA SER A 37 -14.69 7.96 -4.42
C SER A 37 -14.61 6.49 -4.82
N PHE A 38 -15.37 6.05 -5.83
CA PHE A 38 -15.28 4.69 -6.36
C PHE A 38 -13.92 4.42 -7.02
N ILE A 39 -13.43 5.31 -7.89
CA ILE A 39 -12.10 5.21 -8.49
C ILE A 39 -10.99 5.13 -7.44
N GLU A 40 -11.14 5.87 -6.33
CA GLU A 40 -10.20 5.83 -5.22
C GLU A 40 -10.31 4.56 -4.35
N ILE A 41 -11.50 3.95 -4.21
CA ILE A 41 -11.67 2.61 -3.65
C ILE A 41 -11.01 1.56 -4.58
N ASN A 42 -11.25 1.65 -5.89
CA ASN A 42 -10.82 0.64 -6.86
C ASN A 42 -9.29 0.53 -6.95
N LYS A 43 -8.56 1.67 -6.97
CA LYS A 43 -7.07 1.66 -6.93
C LYS A 43 -6.50 0.98 -5.68
N ARG A 44 -7.19 1.13 -4.53
CA ARG A 44 -6.79 0.46 -3.28
C ARG A 44 -7.02 -1.05 -3.37
N TYR A 45 -8.19 -1.46 -3.87
CA TYR A 45 -8.51 -2.86 -4.16
C TYR A 45 -7.50 -3.49 -5.14
N ASN A 46 -7.22 -2.87 -6.28
CA ASN A 46 -6.24 -3.33 -7.28
C ASN A 46 -4.85 -3.60 -6.68
N ALA A 47 -4.33 -2.62 -5.92
CA ALA A 47 -3.01 -2.73 -5.31
C ALA A 47 -2.97 -3.83 -4.23
N LEU A 48 -4.02 -3.96 -3.42
CA LEU A 48 -4.16 -5.03 -2.43
C LEU A 48 -4.28 -6.41 -3.09
N SER A 49 -5.04 -6.51 -4.18
CA SER A 49 -5.16 -7.74 -4.99
C SER A 49 -3.79 -8.20 -5.48
N MET A 50 -3.01 -7.31 -6.09
CA MET A 50 -1.64 -7.61 -6.54
C MET A 50 -0.69 -7.99 -5.37
N ALA A 51 -0.88 -7.41 -4.18
CA ALA A 51 -0.12 -7.78 -2.99
C ALA A 51 -0.50 -9.18 -2.47
N VAL A 52 -1.78 -9.52 -2.40
CA VAL A 52 -2.27 -10.85 -1.99
C VAL A 52 -1.83 -11.92 -2.99
N ILE A 53 -1.97 -11.66 -4.30
CA ILE A 53 -1.47 -12.55 -5.37
C ILE A 53 0.03 -12.79 -5.18
N PHE A 54 0.83 -11.73 -5.00
CA PHE A 54 2.27 -11.87 -4.77
C PHE A 54 2.59 -12.70 -3.52
N ILE A 55 1.98 -12.40 -2.36
CA ILE A 55 2.26 -13.07 -1.08
C ILE A 55 1.97 -14.58 -1.19
N ASN A 56 0.90 -14.96 -1.89
CA ASN A 56 0.55 -16.35 -2.16
C ASN A 56 1.54 -16.99 -3.16
N GLU A 57 1.69 -16.41 -4.36
CA GLU A 57 2.46 -17.02 -5.46
C GLU A 57 3.97 -17.11 -5.19
N ILE A 58 4.55 -16.14 -4.46
CA ILE A 58 6.00 -16.05 -4.27
C ILE A 58 6.56 -17.26 -3.48
N SER A 59 5.71 -17.92 -2.70
CA SER A 59 6.04 -19.12 -1.92
C SER A 59 6.28 -20.37 -2.80
N TYR A 60 5.81 -20.37 -4.04
CA TYR A 60 6.01 -21.48 -4.99
C TYR A 60 7.20 -21.28 -5.93
N ASP A 61 7.82 -20.09 -5.89
CA ASP A 61 8.98 -19.77 -6.69
C ASP A 61 10.27 -20.37 -6.09
N LYS A 62 11.21 -20.74 -6.95
CA LYS A 62 12.49 -21.37 -6.58
C LYS A 62 13.70 -20.65 -7.16
N GLU A 63 13.49 -19.70 -8.07
CA GLU A 63 14.55 -19.09 -8.86
C GLU A 63 14.86 -17.65 -8.41
N PRO A 64 16.09 -17.33 -7.97
CA PRO A 64 16.45 -16.00 -7.46
C PRO A 64 16.11 -14.84 -8.40
N ASN A 65 16.28 -15.04 -9.71
CA ASN A 65 15.94 -14.03 -10.70
C ASN A 65 14.42 -13.90 -10.93
N SER A 66 13.65 -14.97 -10.68
CA SER A 66 12.19 -14.97 -10.82
C SER A 66 11.51 -14.24 -9.66
N TYR A 67 11.79 -14.60 -8.41
CA TYR A 67 11.19 -13.88 -7.28
C TYR A 67 11.67 -12.42 -7.18
N LYS A 68 12.92 -12.13 -7.55
CA LYS A 68 13.40 -10.74 -7.75
C LYS A 68 12.55 -9.97 -8.77
N ARG A 69 12.29 -10.56 -9.94
CA ARG A 69 11.45 -9.94 -10.99
C ARG A 69 10.01 -9.75 -10.50
N LYS A 70 9.38 -10.79 -9.94
CA LYS A 70 8.02 -10.74 -9.39
C LYS A 70 7.87 -9.65 -8.34
N PHE A 71 8.82 -9.55 -7.41
CA PHE A 71 8.81 -8.53 -6.35
C PHE A 71 8.86 -7.10 -6.92
N PHE A 72 9.81 -6.80 -7.82
CA PHE A 72 9.88 -5.47 -8.42
C PHE A 72 8.72 -5.16 -9.37
N CYS A 73 8.13 -6.16 -10.03
CA CYS A 73 6.89 -5.99 -10.80
C CYS A 73 5.68 -5.68 -9.89
N CYS A 74 5.49 -6.45 -8.81
CA CYS A 74 4.44 -6.22 -7.81
C CYS A 74 4.58 -4.84 -7.16
N LEU A 75 5.78 -4.50 -6.69
CA LEU A 75 6.09 -3.19 -6.10
C LEU A 75 5.84 -2.05 -7.10
N LYS A 76 6.27 -2.18 -8.37
CA LYS A 76 5.98 -1.19 -9.41
C LYS A 76 4.49 -1.04 -9.67
N TYR A 77 3.71 -2.13 -9.66
CA TYR A 77 2.27 -2.07 -9.87
C TYR A 77 1.54 -1.40 -8.69
N ILE A 78 1.81 -1.84 -7.45
CA ILE A 78 1.28 -1.25 -6.20
C ILE A 78 1.57 0.26 -6.16
N LEU A 79 2.79 0.66 -6.54
CA LEU A 79 3.10 2.08 -6.68
C LEU A 79 2.32 2.71 -7.85
N THR A 80 2.30 2.15 -9.06
CA THR A 80 1.55 2.76 -10.18
C THR A 80 0.07 3.02 -9.85
N GLU A 81 -0.62 2.10 -9.18
CA GLU A 81 -2.02 2.28 -8.74
C GLU A 81 -2.16 3.31 -7.61
N LEU A 82 -1.34 3.20 -6.57
CA LEU A 82 -1.50 3.98 -5.34
C LEU A 82 -0.74 5.32 -5.34
N PHE A 83 0.07 5.62 -6.35
CA PHE A 83 1.00 6.73 -6.33
C PHE A 83 0.61 7.90 -7.24
N VAL A 84 0.87 9.14 -6.79
CA VAL A 84 0.51 10.41 -7.46
C VAL A 84 1.68 11.40 -7.33
N SER A 85 1.81 12.32 -8.29
CA SER A 85 2.95 13.24 -8.54
C SER A 85 3.34 14.39 -7.39
N GLU A 86 5.34 15.25 -6.54
CA GLU A 86 6.03 16.25 -5.62
C GLU A 86 6.84 15.48 -4.56
N ALA A 87 7.11 16.09 -3.39
CA ALA A 87 7.91 15.47 -2.33
C ALA A 87 7.12 15.20 -1.04
N ILE A 88 7.72 14.41 -0.15
CA ILE A 88 7.50 14.43 1.30
C ILE A 88 8.54 15.40 1.89
N ILE A 89 8.23 16.05 3.00
CA ILE A 89 9.22 16.74 3.82
C ILE A 89 9.29 15.99 5.17
N ASN A 90 10.49 15.58 5.59
CA ASN A 90 10.67 14.77 6.79
C ASN A 90 10.69 15.60 8.08
N ASP A 91 10.87 14.91 9.21
CA ASP A 91 10.99 15.44 10.58
C ASP A 91 12.07 16.52 10.76
N LYS A 92 12.99 16.66 9.81
CA LYS A 92 14.13 17.58 9.82
C LYS A 92 14.03 18.66 8.74
N GLY A 93 12.88 18.80 8.09
CA GLY A 93 12.66 19.75 7.00
C GLY A 93 13.31 19.36 5.66
N VAL A 94 13.85 18.14 5.53
CA VAL A 94 14.51 17.68 4.30
C VAL A 94 13.48 17.06 3.36
N LYS A 95 13.53 17.43 2.08
CA LYS A 95 12.72 16.79 1.03
C LYS A 95 13.18 15.34 0.80
N GLU A 96 12.30 14.39 1.06
CA GLU A 96 12.42 13.00 0.67
C GLU A 96 11.33 12.70 -0.36
N TYR A 97 11.64 11.95 -1.42
CA TYR A 97 10.60 11.48 -2.33
C TYR A 97 10.03 10.15 -1.79
N PRO A 98 8.70 9.93 -1.82
CA PRO A 98 7.82 10.50 -2.85
C PRO A 98 6.48 11.13 -2.35
N TYR A 99 6.16 12.30 -2.92
CA TYR A 99 4.87 13.03 -3.04
C TYR A 99 3.85 13.17 -1.87
N VAL A 100 3.59 14.46 -1.61
CA VAL A 100 2.55 15.12 -0.81
C VAL A 100 2.91 15.26 0.68
N ASN A 101 2.74 16.49 1.16
CA ASN A 101 2.86 16.92 2.55
C ASN A 101 1.81 16.22 3.44
N ILE A 102 2.12 15.01 3.88
CA ILE A 102 1.42 14.36 4.98
C ILE A 102 2.13 14.75 6.27
N ASN A 103 1.46 15.57 7.05
CA ASN A 103 1.89 15.86 8.42
C ASN A 103 1.59 14.62 9.28
N ILE A 104 2.57 13.72 9.41
CA ILE A 104 2.55 12.73 10.49
C ILE A 104 2.78 13.51 11.78
N TYR A 105 1.74 13.65 12.61
CA TYR A 105 1.89 14.27 13.92
C TYR A 105 2.67 13.32 14.84
N LEU A 106 3.61 13.86 15.64
CA LEU A 106 4.42 13.05 16.57
C LEU A 106 3.60 12.33 17.66
N GLN A 107 2.33 12.70 17.81
CA GLN A 107 1.34 12.06 18.71
C GLN A 107 0.64 10.85 18.06
N ASP A 108 0.77 10.67 16.74
CA ASP A 108 0.32 9.50 16.00
C ASP A 108 1.46 8.46 15.95
N GLU A 109 1.72 7.83 17.10
CA GLU A 109 2.72 6.77 17.24
C GLU A 109 2.47 5.60 16.29
N GLU A 110 1.21 5.35 15.94
CA GLU A 110 0.75 4.22 15.16
C GLU A 110 1.13 4.39 13.67
N THR A 111 0.80 5.53 13.05
CA THR A 111 1.27 5.90 11.71
C THR A 111 2.80 6.03 11.66
N LEU A 112 3.41 6.65 12.68
CA LEU A 112 4.86 6.83 12.75
C LEU A 112 5.61 5.48 12.77
N LYS A 113 5.06 4.47 13.47
CA LYS A 113 5.59 3.09 13.47
C LYS A 113 5.52 2.44 12.09
N ILE A 114 4.42 2.62 11.34
CA ILE A 114 4.33 2.14 9.94
C ILE A 114 5.33 2.85 9.04
N TYR A 115 5.40 4.19 9.08
CA TYR A 115 6.34 4.96 8.27
C TYR A 115 7.78 4.51 8.49
N ASN A 116 8.18 4.33 9.75
CA ASN A 116 9.51 3.84 10.09
C ASN A 116 9.77 2.39 9.63
N LYS A 117 8.78 1.47 9.73
CA LYS A 117 8.92 0.11 9.16
C LYS A 117 9.11 0.15 7.64
N ALA A 118 8.28 0.94 6.94
CA ALA A 118 8.37 1.09 5.48
C ALA A 118 9.71 1.73 5.05
N LYS A 119 10.17 2.78 5.74
CA LYS A 119 11.47 3.44 5.49
C LYS A 119 12.66 2.51 5.71
N SER A 120 12.61 1.68 6.75
CA SER A 120 13.62 0.63 7.01
C SER A 120 13.65 -0.40 5.86
N VAL A 121 12.48 -0.94 5.49
CA VAL A 121 12.31 -1.87 4.37
C VAL A 121 12.83 -1.29 3.04
N ILE A 122 12.50 -0.03 2.71
CA ILE A 122 12.97 0.64 1.49
C ILE A 122 14.50 0.77 1.45
N ASN A 123 15.16 0.94 2.61
CA ASN A 123 16.62 0.98 2.68
C ASN A 123 17.25 -0.42 2.62
N MET A 124 16.60 -1.44 3.18
CA MET A 124 17.01 -2.83 3.07
C MET A 124 16.96 -3.34 1.62
N ILE A 125 15.87 -3.08 0.89
CA ILE A 125 15.65 -3.53 -0.49
C ILE A 125 16.78 -3.10 -1.44
N LYS A 126 17.40 -1.93 -1.21
CA LYS A 126 18.51 -1.42 -2.03
C LYS A 126 19.74 -2.34 -2.04
N ASN A 127 19.95 -3.09 -0.95
CA ASN A 127 21.14 -3.91 -0.71
C ASN A 127 20.78 -5.38 -0.40
N ILE A 128 19.57 -5.82 -0.74
CA ILE A 128 19.09 -7.17 -0.38
C ILE A 128 19.79 -8.24 -1.24
N ASP A 129 20.49 -9.16 -0.59
CA ASP A 129 20.91 -10.40 -1.24
C ASP A 129 19.68 -11.29 -1.47
N PHE A 130 19.38 -11.54 -2.74
CA PHE A 130 18.26 -12.40 -3.12
C PHE A 130 18.56 -13.89 -2.90
N ASN A 131 19.81 -14.31 -2.72
CA ASN A 131 20.17 -15.73 -2.58
C ASN A 131 19.96 -16.29 -1.15
N ARG A 132 19.46 -15.47 -0.22
CA ARG A 132 19.25 -15.85 1.18
C ARG A 132 18.13 -16.89 1.33
N LYS A 133 18.25 -17.77 2.32
CA LYS A 133 17.23 -18.79 2.63
C LYS A 133 15.88 -18.22 3.11
N ASP A 134 15.90 -17.04 3.73
CA ASP A 134 14.74 -16.33 4.28
C ASP A 134 14.17 -15.27 3.32
N ILE A 135 14.68 -15.19 2.08
CA ILE A 135 14.32 -14.13 1.12
C ILE A 135 12.81 -14.06 0.85
N ILE A 136 12.14 -15.20 0.68
CA ILE A 136 10.71 -15.26 0.35
C ILE A 136 9.87 -14.51 1.41
N ASP A 137 10.17 -14.74 2.69
CA ASP A 137 9.42 -14.12 3.78
C ASP A 137 9.84 -12.65 3.99
N ILE A 138 11.12 -12.32 3.81
CA ILE A 138 11.58 -10.91 3.76
C ILE A 138 10.84 -10.13 2.66
N LEU A 139 10.63 -10.72 1.47
CA LEU A 139 9.92 -10.06 0.38
C LEU A 139 8.41 -9.91 0.64
N LYS A 140 7.75 -10.90 1.26
CA LYS A 140 6.36 -10.77 1.74
C LYS A 140 6.24 -9.63 2.75
N ASP A 141 7.09 -9.62 3.76
CA ASP A 141 7.09 -8.61 4.81
C ASP A 141 7.42 -7.21 4.27
N SER A 142 8.25 -7.15 3.22
CA SER A 142 8.59 -5.92 2.49
C SER A 142 7.39 -5.35 1.72
N ILE A 143 6.68 -6.16 0.92
CA ILE A 143 5.45 -5.71 0.23
C ILE A 143 4.41 -5.27 1.27
N SER A 144 4.16 -6.09 2.29
CA SER A 144 3.20 -5.79 3.37
C SER A 144 3.50 -4.48 4.11
N SER A 145 4.78 -4.17 4.36
CA SER A 145 5.18 -2.94 5.03
C SER A 145 5.04 -1.70 4.14
N ILE A 146 5.37 -1.82 2.85
CA ILE A 146 5.25 -0.71 1.89
C ILE A 146 3.78 -0.43 1.60
N ILE A 147 2.95 -1.44 1.31
CA ILE A 147 1.55 -1.21 0.93
C ILE A 147 0.73 -0.61 2.08
N ARG A 148 0.97 -1.02 3.34
CA ARG A 148 0.35 -0.39 4.53
C ARG A 148 0.63 1.11 4.59
N TRP A 149 1.89 1.50 4.45
CA TRP A 149 2.28 2.92 4.41
C TRP A 149 1.59 3.65 3.27
N VAL A 150 1.64 3.11 2.05
CA VAL A 150 1.09 3.77 0.86
C VAL A 150 -0.45 3.85 0.88
N ILE A 151 -1.16 2.91 1.51
CA ILE A 151 -2.61 2.98 1.73
C ILE A 151 -2.96 4.09 2.73
N ILE A 152 -2.27 4.18 3.88
CA ILE A 152 -2.50 5.25 4.87
C ILE A 152 -2.20 6.62 4.24
N VAL A 153 -1.11 6.71 3.48
CA VAL A 153 -0.78 7.87 2.64
C VAL A 153 -1.92 8.26 1.71
N ARG A 154 -2.67 7.29 1.18
CA ARG A 154 -3.78 7.55 0.26
C ARG A 154 -5.08 7.92 1.00
N GLU A 155 -5.39 7.29 2.13
CA GLU A 155 -6.54 7.66 2.97
C GLU A 155 -6.41 9.06 3.58
N MET A 156 -5.21 9.46 3.99
CA MET A 156 -4.97 10.81 4.53
C MET A 156 -5.20 11.93 3.51
N LYS A 157 -5.10 11.62 2.19
CA LYS A 157 -5.32 12.57 1.09
C LYS A 157 -6.75 12.50 0.54
N PHE A 158 -7.21 11.29 0.26
CA PHE A 158 -8.45 10.99 -0.46
C PHE A 158 -9.34 10.10 0.41
N SER A 159 -9.66 10.58 1.62
CA SER A 159 -10.44 9.81 2.60
C SER A 159 -11.79 9.40 1.99
N VAL A 160 -11.96 8.10 1.75
CA VAL A 160 -13.19 7.53 1.19
C VAL A 160 -14.20 7.14 2.28
N GLU A 161 -13.94 7.51 3.52
CA GLU A 161 -14.90 7.47 4.62
C GLU A 161 -15.33 8.89 4.99
N VAL A 162 -16.62 9.08 5.21
CA VAL A 162 -17.13 10.37 5.71
C VAL A 162 -16.69 10.49 7.17
N LYS A 163 -15.72 11.36 7.46
CA LYS A 163 -15.45 11.81 8.84
C LYS A 163 -16.78 12.26 9.45
N ARG A 164 -17.28 11.51 10.44
CA ARG A 164 -18.36 11.97 11.30
C ARG A 164 -17.88 13.25 11.98
N LYS A 165 -18.60 14.35 11.72
CA LYS A 165 -18.50 15.58 12.50
C LYS A 165 -19.20 15.39 13.84
#